data_AF-A0A9W6S7R1-F1
#
_entry.id   AF-A0A9W6S7R1-F1
#
_cell.length_a   1.000
_cell.length_b   1.000
_cell.length_c   1.000
_cell.angle_alpha   90.00
_cell.angle_beta   90.00
_cell.angle_gamma   90.00
#
_symmetry.space_group_name_H-M   'P 1'
#
loop_
_entity.id
_entity.type
_entity.pdbx_description
1 polymer ?
#
loop_
_entity_poly.entity_id
_entity_poly.type
_entity_poly.pdbx_seq_one_letter_code
_entity_poly.pdbx_strand_id
1 'polypeptide(L)'
;MPEPFAPPLEPVTVDVAPHVGVYERSGVRMEVENGPEGPLLRTTITGPLAELVPDPVEEHPLIPVGPALFAVKPPEAETWAPVTFYELPTGERYLHFGVRATPKVDR
;
A
#
# COMPACT_ATOMS: atom_id res chain seq x y z
N MET A 1 -20.72 3.52 17.34
CA MET A 1 -19.36 3.51 16.79
C MET A 1 -19.43 3.98 15.35
N PRO A 2 -18.41 4.68 14.82
CA PRO A 2 -18.37 4.99 13.40
C PRO A 2 -18.37 3.70 12.58
N GLU A 3 -18.86 3.79 11.35
CA GLU A 3 -18.84 2.67 10.41
C GLU A 3 -17.40 2.23 10.13
N PRO A 4 -17.10 0.91 10.11
CA PRO A 4 -15.77 0.44 9.76
C PRO A 4 -15.37 0.88 8.35
N PHE A 5 -14.08 1.20 8.17
CA PHE A 5 -13.55 1.50 6.85
C PHE A 5 -13.70 0.28 5.93
N ALA A 6 -14.17 0.50 4.71
CA ALA A 6 -14.29 -0.49 3.65
C ALA A 6 -14.31 0.20 2.27
N PRO A 7 -13.95 -0.51 1.19
CA PRO A 7 -14.26 -0.07 -0.17
C PRO A 7 -15.76 0.24 -0.33
N PRO A 8 -16.12 1.20 -1.21
CA PRO A 8 -17.51 1.45 -1.55
C PRO A 8 -18.14 0.22 -2.22
N LEU A 9 -19.45 0.03 -2.00
CA LEU A 9 -20.22 -1.06 -2.64
C LEU A 9 -20.24 -0.93 -4.17
N GLU A 10 -20.27 0.31 -4.66
CA GLU A 10 -20.10 0.62 -6.07
C GLU A 10 -18.61 0.83 -6.35
N PRO A 11 -17.99 0.00 -7.21
CA PRO A 11 -16.57 0.13 -7.52
C PRO A 11 -16.24 1.50 -8.11
N VAL A 12 -15.17 2.11 -7.60
CA VAL A 12 -14.64 3.37 -8.14
C VAL A 12 -13.45 3.05 -9.03
N THR A 13 -13.35 3.74 -10.17
CA THR A 13 -12.15 3.68 -11.01
C THR A 13 -11.23 4.85 -10.65
N VAL A 14 -10.03 4.54 -10.19
CA VAL A 14 -8.97 5.51 -9.89
C VAL A 14 -7.71 5.10 -10.64
N ASP A 15 -7.02 6.07 -11.24
CA ASP A 15 -5.72 5.83 -11.85
C ASP A 15 -4.65 5.65 -10.78
N VAL A 16 -4.07 4.45 -10.70
CA VAL A 16 -2.96 4.15 -9.77
C VAL A 16 -1.60 4.54 -10.34
N ALA A 17 -1.49 4.82 -11.64
CA ALA A 17 -0.21 5.05 -12.32
C ALA A 17 0.68 6.11 -11.64
N PRO A 18 0.15 7.23 -11.08
CA PRO A 18 0.97 8.20 -10.36
C PRO A 18 1.65 7.62 -9.09
N HIS A 19 1.05 6.59 -8.51
CA HIS A 19 1.47 5.96 -7.27
C HIS A 19 2.39 4.74 -7.47
N VAL A 20 2.48 4.21 -8.69
CA VAL A 20 3.38 3.09 -9.04
C VAL A 20 4.83 3.43 -8.71
N GLY A 21 5.55 2.47 -8.11
CA GLY A 21 6.95 2.59 -7.76
C GLY A 21 7.30 1.96 -6.41
N VAL A 22 8.54 2.19 -5.97
CA VAL A 22 9.08 1.62 -4.73
C VAL A 22 9.05 2.65 -3.61
N TYR A 23 8.57 2.24 -2.45
CA TYR A 23 8.56 2.98 -1.21
C TYR A 23 9.37 2.18 -0.19
N GLU A 24 10.38 2.79 0.42
CA GLU A 24 11.29 2.06 1.30
C GLU A 24 11.59 2.82 2.58
N ARG A 25 11.64 2.09 3.68
CA ARG A 25 12.10 2.55 4.99
C ARG A 25 12.87 1.41 5.66
N SER A 26 13.50 1.68 6.80
CA SER A 26 14.16 0.64 7.57
C SER A 26 13.21 -0.53 7.87
N GLY A 27 13.62 -1.73 7.44
CA GLY A 27 12.93 -3.00 7.69
C GLY A 27 11.75 -3.32 6.75
N VAL A 28 11.40 -2.46 5.80
CA VAL A 28 10.31 -2.74 4.85
C VAL A 28 10.53 -2.06 3.50
N ARG A 29 10.26 -2.81 2.43
CA ARG A 29 10.06 -2.30 1.07
C ARG A 29 8.61 -2.53 0.67
N MET A 30 7.99 -1.53 0.06
CA MET A 30 6.64 -1.59 -0.49
C MET A 30 6.71 -1.23 -1.98
N GLU A 31 6.13 -2.07 -2.82
CA GLU A 31 6.08 -1.88 -4.27
C GLU A 31 4.62 -1.75 -4.68
N VAL A 32 4.30 -0.63 -5.32
CA VAL A 32 2.99 -0.40 -5.94
C VAL A 32 3.13 -0.75 -7.41
N GLU A 33 2.40 -1.76 -7.85
CA GLU A 33 2.41 -2.25 -9.23
C GLU A 33 1.03 -2.00 -9.86
N ASN A 34 1.00 -1.89 -11.19
CA ASN A 34 -0.23 -1.81 -11.97
C ASN A 34 -0.20 -2.91 -13.03
N GLY A 35 -0.47 -4.13 -12.60
CA GLY A 35 -0.40 -5.33 -13.43
C GLY A 35 -1.67 -5.57 -14.23
N PRO A 36 -1.71 -6.65 -15.05
CA PRO A 36 -2.89 -7.00 -15.85
C PRO A 36 -4.11 -7.36 -14.99
N GLU A 37 -3.91 -7.83 -13.76
CA GLU A 37 -4.97 -8.11 -12.79
C GLU A 37 -5.40 -6.87 -11.99
N GLY A 38 -4.74 -5.74 -12.22
CA GLY A 38 -4.99 -4.46 -11.58
C GLY A 38 -3.89 -4.02 -10.60
N PRO A 39 -4.19 -2.99 -9.80
CA PRO A 39 -3.27 -2.44 -8.82
C PRO A 39 -2.91 -3.43 -7.70
N LEU A 40 -1.63 -3.55 -7.37
CA LEU A 40 -1.12 -4.46 -6.34
C LEU A 40 -0.17 -3.71 -5.40
N LEU A 41 -0.27 -4.01 -4.10
CA LEU A 41 0.72 -3.65 -3.10
C LEU A 41 1.50 -4.90 -2.69
N ARG A 42 2.76 -4.98 -3.09
CA ARG A 42 3.72 -5.96 -2.56
C ARG A 42 4.48 -5.36 -1.40
N THR A 43 4.46 -5.98 -0.23
CA THR A 43 5.23 -5.59 0.94
C THR A 43 6.27 -6.66 1.22
N THR A 44 7.54 -6.28 1.35
CA THR A 44 8.65 -7.17 1.70
C THR A 44 9.29 -6.72 2.99
N ILE A 45 9.34 -7.59 3.99
CA ILE A 45 10.15 -7.39 5.19
C ILE A 45 11.62 -7.47 4.77
N THR A 46 12.43 -6.49 5.19
CA THR A 46 13.85 -6.41 4.84
C THR A 46 14.74 -6.45 6.07
N GLY A 47 16.04 -6.68 5.87
CA GLY A 47 17.03 -6.74 6.94
C GLY A 47 16.93 -8.03 7.79
N PRO A 48 17.53 -8.07 8.99
CA PRO A 48 17.66 -9.30 9.78
C PRO A 48 16.35 -9.98 10.15
N LEU A 49 15.24 -9.23 10.24
CA LEU A 49 13.91 -9.81 10.52
C LEU A 49 13.40 -10.68 9.37
N ALA A 50 13.81 -10.41 8.12
CA ALA A 50 13.40 -11.19 6.96
C ALA A 50 13.90 -12.64 7.04
N GLU A 51 15.04 -12.87 7.71
CA GLU A 51 15.61 -14.22 7.92
C GLU A 51 14.85 -15.04 8.96
N LEU A 52 13.96 -14.41 9.75
CA LEU A 52 13.20 -15.03 10.83
C LEU A 52 11.77 -15.41 10.43
N VAL A 53 11.32 -14.99 9.26
CA VAL A 53 9.96 -15.24 8.75
C VAL A 53 10.02 -16.21 7.57
N PRO A 54 9.13 -17.22 7.50
CA PRO A 54 9.13 -18.19 6.38
C PRO A 54 8.84 -17.55 5.02
N ASP A 55 7.94 -16.55 5.00
CA ASP A 55 7.61 -15.76 3.83
C ASP A 55 7.71 -14.27 4.19
N PRO A 56 8.75 -13.55 3.73
CA PRO A 56 8.89 -12.13 4.00
C PRO A 56 8.07 -11.27 3.05
N VAL A 57 7.37 -11.85 2.08
CA VAL A 57 6.62 -11.13 1.04
C VAL A 57 5.13 -11.31 1.26
N GLU A 58 4.40 -10.21 1.23
CA GLU A 58 2.94 -10.21 1.19
C GLU A 58 2.45 -9.39 0.00
N GLU A 59 1.46 -9.91 -0.72
CA GLU A 59 0.84 -9.24 -1.86
C GLU A 59 -0.65 -9.05 -1.61
N HIS A 60 -1.11 -7.81 -1.75
CA HIS A 60 -2.50 -7.45 -1.53
C HIS A 60 -3.03 -6.61 -2.70
N PRO A 61 -4.20 -6.96 -3.28
CA PRO A 61 -4.86 -6.08 -4.24
C PRO A 61 -5.12 -4.70 -3.64
N LEU A 62 -4.80 -3.64 -4.39
CA LEU A 62 -5.11 -2.26 -4.01
C LEU A 62 -6.48 -1.88 -4.56
N ILE A 63 -7.50 -1.95 -3.69
CA ILE A 63 -8.89 -1.66 -4.07
C ILE A 63 -9.13 -0.15 -4.03
N PRO A 64 -9.56 0.50 -5.13
CA PRO A 64 -9.79 1.94 -5.13
C PRO A 64 -10.93 2.35 -4.19
N VAL A 65 -10.71 3.43 -3.44
CA VAL A 65 -11.72 4.09 -2.61
C VAL A 65 -11.88 5.55 -3.02
N GLY A 66 -10.79 6.21 -3.40
CA GLY A 66 -10.78 7.59 -3.89
C GLY A 66 -9.43 8.00 -4.50
N PRO A 67 -9.26 9.27 -4.92
CA PRO A 67 -8.14 9.72 -5.77
C PRO A 67 -6.72 9.36 -5.31
N ALA A 68 -6.50 9.21 -4.00
CA ALA A 68 -5.22 8.80 -3.42
C ALA A 68 -5.42 7.88 -2.20
N LEU A 69 -6.56 7.17 -2.18
CA LEU A 69 -6.97 6.30 -1.08
C LEU A 69 -7.40 4.96 -1.66
N PHE A 70 -6.75 3.92 -1.19
CA PHE A 70 -7.00 2.54 -1.55
C PHE A 70 -7.21 1.73 -0.28
N ALA A 71 -7.80 0.55 -0.42
CA ALA A 71 -7.99 -0.39 0.67
C ALA A 71 -7.28 -1.70 0.34
N VAL A 72 -6.67 -2.29 1.36
CA VAL A 72 -6.14 -3.66 1.33
C VAL A 72 -6.82 -4.46 2.42
N LYS A 73 -6.96 -5.78 2.21
CA LYS A 73 -7.44 -6.70 3.23
C LYS A 73 -6.53 -7.93 3.25
N PRO A 74 -5.54 -7.96 4.17
CA PRO A 74 -4.77 -9.17 4.41
C PRO A 74 -5.70 -10.33 4.76
N PRO A 75 -5.38 -11.58 4.33
CA PRO A 75 -6.25 -12.74 4.57
C PRO A 75 -6.60 -12.95 6.05
N GLU A 76 -5.65 -12.67 6.95
CA GLU A 76 -5.82 -12.82 8.40
C GLU A 76 -6.51 -11.62 9.07
N ALA A 77 -6.76 -10.53 8.32
CA ALA A 77 -7.33 -9.31 8.87
C ALA A 77 -8.87 -9.34 8.87
N GLU A 78 -9.46 -9.05 10.02
CA GLU A 78 -10.92 -8.89 10.16
C GLU A 78 -11.42 -7.60 9.48
N THR A 79 -10.57 -6.57 9.40
CA THR A 79 -10.91 -5.23 8.91
C THR A 79 -10.09 -4.83 7.69
N TRP A 80 -10.65 -3.98 6.82
CA TRP A 80 -9.87 -3.32 5.77
C TRP A 80 -8.90 -2.31 6.37
N ALA A 81 -7.74 -2.17 5.73
CA ALA A 81 -6.75 -1.18 6.08
C ALA A 81 -6.59 -0.15 4.94
N PRO A 82 -6.55 1.15 5.25
CA PRO A 82 -6.33 2.18 4.25
C PRO A 82 -4.85 2.23 3.83
N VAL A 83 -4.65 2.44 2.53
CA VAL A 83 -3.38 2.82 1.92
C VAL A 83 -3.58 4.20 1.31
N THR A 84 -2.82 5.19 1.78
CA THR A 84 -2.93 6.57 1.30
C THR A 84 -1.64 7.05 0.68
N PHE A 85 -1.77 7.84 -0.38
CA PHE A 85 -0.66 8.47 -1.06
C PHE A 85 -0.73 9.98 -0.90
N TYR A 86 0.43 10.62 -0.68
CA TYR A 86 0.50 12.07 -0.62
C TYR A 86 1.89 12.57 -1.02
N GLU A 87 1.95 13.85 -1.36
CA GLU A 87 3.17 14.57 -1.69
C GLU A 87 3.35 15.72 -0.69
N LEU A 88 4.58 15.91 -0.19
CA LEU A 88 4.92 17.06 0.62
C LEU A 88 5.13 18.30 -0.25
N PRO A 89 5.02 19.54 0.29
CA PRO A 89 5.28 20.76 -0.48
C PRO A 89 6.68 20.83 -1.12
N THR A 90 7.62 20.04 -0.61
CA THR A 90 9.00 19.89 -1.08
C THR A 90 9.17 18.83 -2.18
N GLY A 91 8.09 18.13 -2.56
CA GLY A 91 8.03 17.19 -3.68
C GLY A 91 8.21 15.70 -3.30
N GLU A 92 8.55 15.40 -2.05
CA GLU A 92 8.68 14.01 -1.59
C GLU A 92 7.31 13.33 -1.55
N ARG A 93 7.23 12.16 -2.19
CA ARG A 93 6.02 11.34 -2.25
C ARG A 93 6.06 10.24 -1.19
N TYR A 94 4.92 9.93 -0.61
CA TYR A 94 4.79 8.95 0.47
C TYR A 94 3.62 8.00 0.24
N LEU A 95 3.80 6.76 0.71
CA LEU A 95 2.76 5.77 0.95
C LEU A 95 2.62 5.62 2.46
N HIS A 96 1.42 5.86 2.99
CA HIS A 96 1.09 5.57 4.40
C HIS A 96 0.22 4.34 4.51
N PHE A 97 0.80 3.31 5.13
CA PHE A 97 0.18 2.02 5.41
C PHE A 97 0.81 1.41 6.68
N GLY A 98 0.03 0.69 7.48
CA GLY A 98 0.51 0.10 8.73
C GLY A 98 1.02 1.14 9.72
N VAL A 99 0.27 2.25 9.89
CA VAL A 99 0.55 3.38 10.78
C VAL A 99 1.91 4.08 10.57
N ARG A 100 2.51 3.90 9.39
CA ARG A 100 3.81 4.50 9.04
C ARG A 100 3.76 5.13 7.66
N ALA A 101 4.36 6.29 7.55
CA ALA A 101 4.69 6.92 6.28
C ALA A 101 5.98 6.33 5.70
N THR A 102 5.96 5.95 4.44
CA THR A 102 7.10 5.35 3.73
C THR A 102 7.42 6.21 2.52
N PRO A 103 8.63 6.80 2.43
CA PRO A 103 8.98 7.65 1.31
C PRO A 103 9.12 6.81 0.04
N LYS A 104 8.71 7.39 -1.09
CA LYS A 104 9.04 6.88 -2.42
C LYS A 104 10.53 7.08 -2.65
N VAL A 105 11.19 6.05 -3.17
CA VAL A 105 12.60 6.10 -3.51
C VAL A 105 12.75 6.09 -5.02
N ASP A 106 13.60 6.98 -5.53
CA ASP A 106 13.98 6.98 -6.94
C ASP A 106 14.98 5.83 -7.16
N ARG A 107 14.74 5.00 -8.18
CA ARG A 107 15.64 3.93 -8.57
C ARG A 107 15.88 3.96 -10.07
#